data_AF-A0A7Z0LF76-F1
#
_entry.id   AF-A0A7Z0LF76-F1
#
_cell.length_a   1.000
_cell.length_b   1.000
_cell.length_c   1.000
_cell.angle_alpha   90.00
_cell.angle_beta   90.00
_cell.angle_gamma   90.00
#
_symmetry.space_group_name_H-M   'P 1'
#
loop_
_entity.id
_entity.type
_entity.pdbx_description
1 polymer ?
#
loop_
_entity_poly.entity_id
_entity_poly.type
_entity_poly.pdbx_seq_one_letter_code
_entity_poly.pdbx_strand_id
1 'polypeptide(L)'
;MINAGGQIFAEDYIILQEFGFTAWAKGAGAGLYAGTGVGHTGIDVQPVNFRDFNVEDVGVYSVSDGIVESVGYTDIGGNYVHVRMSIDKVAYYGHLKNATVTKGQEIKKGEKLGHLGNSGATNVYHVHFEVQTNYPNLATEDSSIYLGSLKLRSGDVVRIGDKTQSNIDIKSGKG
;
A
#
# COMPACT_ATOMS: atom_id res chain seq x y z
N MET A 1 -24.02 -16.01 -4.34
CA MET A 1 -23.21 -14.97 -4.99
C MET A 1 -21.86 -14.98 -4.32
N ILE A 2 -20.80 -15.30 -5.06
CA ILE A 2 -19.44 -15.40 -4.55
C ILE A 2 -18.95 -14.00 -4.18
N ASN A 3 -18.75 -13.80 -2.88
CA ASN A 3 -18.28 -12.55 -2.29
C ASN A 3 -16.80 -12.39 -2.66
N ALA A 4 -16.52 -11.64 -3.72
CA ALA A 4 -15.18 -11.51 -4.27
C ALA A 4 -14.34 -10.53 -3.46
N GLY A 5 -13.58 -11.08 -2.50
CA GLY A 5 -12.19 -10.71 -2.27
C GLY A 5 -11.96 -9.39 -1.53
N GLY A 6 -11.67 -9.53 -0.24
CA GLY A 6 -11.16 -8.48 0.64
C GLY A 6 -9.81 -7.93 0.20
N GLN A 7 -9.70 -6.63 0.39
CA GLN A 7 -8.58 -5.81 -0.02
C GLN A 7 -7.53 -5.60 1.05
N ILE A 8 -6.24 -5.49 0.70
CA ILE A 8 -5.22 -4.98 1.64
C ILE A 8 -5.57 -3.56 2.13
N PHE A 9 -6.44 -2.85 1.39
CA PHE A 9 -7.14 -1.62 1.76
C PHE A 9 -8.67 -1.81 1.94
N ALA A 10 -9.12 -2.99 2.38
CA ALA A 10 -10.49 -3.24 2.82
C ALA A 10 -10.53 -4.05 4.12
N GLU A 11 -9.36 -4.43 4.63
CA GLU A 11 -9.15 -4.69 6.05
C GLU A 11 -8.38 -3.54 6.69
N ASP A 12 -8.33 -3.55 8.02
CA ASP A 12 -7.53 -2.58 8.76
C ASP A 12 -6.05 -2.94 8.60
N TYR A 13 -5.19 -1.94 8.46
CA TYR A 13 -3.75 -2.14 8.33
C TYR A 13 -2.99 -1.30 9.34
N ILE A 14 -1.89 -1.87 9.82
CA ILE A 14 -0.91 -1.21 10.65
C ILE A 14 0.19 -0.61 9.77
N ILE A 15 0.63 0.58 10.14
CA ILE A 15 1.79 1.23 9.53
C ILE A 15 3.05 0.65 10.15
N LEU A 16 3.87 -0.02 9.34
CA LEU A 16 5.16 -0.54 9.78
C LEU A 16 6.22 0.55 9.78
N GLN A 17 6.22 1.36 8.72
CA GLN A 17 7.16 2.45 8.56
C GLN A 17 6.49 3.62 7.85
N GLU A 18 6.53 4.79 8.49
CA GLU A 18 6.03 6.03 7.89
C GLU A 18 6.97 6.61 6.83
N PHE A 19 6.49 7.62 6.11
CA PHE A 19 7.28 8.42 5.19
C PHE A 19 8.38 9.21 5.91
N GLY A 20 9.52 9.35 5.23
CA GLY A 20 10.60 10.24 5.61
C GLY A 20 11.78 9.56 6.33
N PHE A 21 12.60 10.35 7.01
CA PHE A 21 13.74 9.85 7.80
C PHE A 21 13.29 9.23 9.13
N THR A 22 12.70 8.04 9.06
CA THR A 22 12.36 7.20 10.22
C THR A 22 13.60 6.75 11.00
N ALA A 23 13.41 6.19 12.21
CA ALA A 23 14.51 5.62 12.97
C ALA A 23 15.25 4.51 12.20
N TRP A 24 14.51 3.68 11.45
CA TRP A 24 15.08 2.67 10.55
C TRP A 24 15.85 3.30 9.39
N ALA A 25 15.27 4.32 8.74
CA ALA A 25 15.89 5.02 7.61
C ALA A 25 17.14 5.83 8.00
N LYS A 26 17.31 6.17 9.28
CA LYS A 26 18.54 6.79 9.82
C LYS A 26 19.53 5.76 10.38
N GLY A 27 19.09 4.52 10.59
CA GLY A 27 19.85 3.47 11.25
C GLY A 27 20.23 2.35 10.28
N ALA A 28 19.86 1.12 10.64
CA ALA A 28 20.24 -0.08 9.89
C ALA A 28 19.73 -0.10 8.44
N GLY A 29 18.66 0.63 8.12
CA GLY A 29 18.10 0.73 6.77
C GLY A 29 18.67 1.86 5.91
N ALA A 30 19.56 2.70 6.43
CA ALA A 30 19.99 3.95 5.76
C ALA A 30 20.53 3.75 4.34
N GLY A 31 21.21 2.62 4.08
CA GLY A 31 21.73 2.29 2.75
C GLY A 31 20.65 2.13 1.68
N LEU A 32 19.44 1.71 2.05
CA LEU A 32 18.32 1.54 1.12
C LEU A 32 17.77 2.87 0.62
N TYR A 33 17.96 3.95 1.40
CA TYR A 33 17.40 5.27 1.13
C TYR A 33 18.45 6.28 0.67
N ALA A 34 19.68 5.82 0.41
CA ALA A 34 20.75 6.66 -0.07
C ALA A 34 20.36 7.31 -1.41
N GLY A 35 20.48 8.64 -1.50
CA GLY A 35 20.15 9.40 -2.71
C GLY A 35 18.67 9.79 -2.87
N THR A 36 17.77 9.34 -2.00
CA THR A 36 16.35 9.75 -2.04
C THR A 36 16.15 11.21 -1.63
N GLY A 37 17.02 11.76 -0.77
CA GLY A 37 16.89 13.10 -0.20
C GLY A 37 15.79 13.25 0.86
N VAL A 38 14.89 12.27 0.99
CA VAL A 38 13.75 12.30 1.91
C VAL A 38 13.75 11.15 2.93
N GLY A 39 14.56 10.10 2.71
CA GLY A 39 14.52 8.88 3.51
C GLY A 39 13.57 7.87 2.87
N HIS A 40 12.66 7.32 3.66
CA HIS A 40 11.63 6.43 3.14
C HIS A 40 10.66 7.20 2.23
N THR A 41 10.55 6.82 0.96
CA THR A 41 9.78 7.56 -0.06
C THR A 41 8.28 7.30 -0.02
N GLY A 42 7.86 6.29 0.74
CA GLY A 42 6.47 5.88 0.86
C GLY A 42 6.08 5.53 2.29
N ILE A 43 5.08 4.65 2.39
CA ILE A 43 4.53 4.14 3.63
C ILE A 43 4.43 2.63 3.51
N ASP A 44 4.99 1.93 4.48
CA ASP A 44 4.94 0.48 4.53
C ASP A 44 3.73 0.05 5.37
N VAL A 45 2.82 -0.69 4.75
CA VAL A 45 1.56 -1.11 5.36
C VAL A 45 1.44 -2.62 5.41
N GLN A 46 0.87 -3.13 6.50
CA GLN A 46 0.63 -4.55 6.72
C GLN A 46 -0.78 -4.79 7.29
N PRO A 47 -1.51 -5.81 6.85
CA PRO A 47 -2.78 -6.21 7.45
C PRO A 47 -2.65 -6.49 8.95
N VAL A 48 -3.62 -6.03 9.77
CA VAL A 48 -3.55 -6.23 11.24
C VAL A 48 -3.86 -7.67 11.69
N ASN A 49 -4.63 -8.43 10.91
CA ASN A 49 -5.27 -9.68 11.36
C ASN A 49 -4.71 -10.95 10.69
N PHE A 50 -3.42 -11.05 10.40
CA PHE A 50 -2.90 -12.20 9.64
C PHE A 50 -1.75 -12.99 10.28
N ARG A 51 -1.87 -14.32 10.20
CA ARG A 51 -1.06 -15.27 10.97
C ARG A 51 -0.11 -16.18 10.16
N ASP A 52 -0.15 -16.15 8.84
CA ASP A 52 0.89 -16.77 8.00
C ASP A 52 0.92 -16.18 6.58
N PHE A 53 1.91 -15.32 6.31
CA PHE A 53 2.03 -14.64 5.02
C PHE A 53 2.66 -15.49 3.90
N ASN A 54 3.25 -16.65 4.22
CA ASN A 54 3.90 -17.50 3.23
C ASN A 54 2.91 -18.32 2.39
N VAL A 55 1.70 -18.53 2.90
CA VAL A 55 0.71 -19.45 2.31
C VAL A 55 -0.51 -18.75 1.72
N GLU A 56 -0.77 -17.49 2.10
CA GLU A 56 -2.00 -16.80 1.72
C GLU A 56 -1.84 -15.80 0.58
N ASP A 57 -2.83 -15.79 -0.31
CA ASP A 57 -3.01 -14.82 -1.38
C ASP A 57 -3.78 -13.59 -0.84
N VAL A 58 -3.22 -12.93 0.18
CA VAL A 58 -3.76 -11.67 0.71
C VAL A 58 -3.71 -10.65 -0.41
N GLY A 59 -4.86 -10.20 -0.91
CA GLY A 59 -4.88 -9.39 -2.12
C GLY A 59 -4.50 -7.93 -1.85
N VAL A 60 -3.76 -7.31 -2.77
CA VAL A 60 -3.43 -5.88 -2.78
C VAL A 60 -4.32 -5.17 -3.78
N TYR A 61 -4.83 -3.99 -3.45
CA TYR A 61 -5.89 -3.34 -4.23
C TYR A 61 -5.63 -1.85 -4.40
N SER A 62 -6.28 -1.26 -5.40
CA SER A 62 -6.05 0.12 -5.76
C SER A 62 -6.74 1.10 -4.82
N VAL A 63 -6.03 2.14 -4.37
CA VAL A 63 -6.60 3.24 -3.58
C VAL A 63 -7.41 4.25 -4.41
N SER A 64 -7.32 4.15 -5.74
CA SER A 64 -8.00 5.05 -6.67
C SER A 64 -8.41 4.37 -7.97
N ASP A 65 -9.28 5.05 -8.71
CA ASP A 65 -9.44 4.80 -10.14
C ASP A 65 -8.12 5.14 -10.88
N GLY A 66 -7.91 4.54 -12.05
CA GLY A 66 -6.76 4.86 -12.88
C GLY A 66 -6.52 3.86 -14.01
N ILE A 67 -5.32 3.94 -14.58
CA ILE A 67 -4.83 3.00 -15.60
C ILE A 67 -3.51 2.42 -15.11
N VAL A 68 -3.31 1.12 -15.27
CA VAL A 68 -2.03 0.47 -14.94
C VAL A 68 -0.94 1.00 -15.88
N GLU A 69 -0.03 1.77 -15.33
CA GLU A 69 1.06 2.41 -16.08
C GLU A 69 2.20 1.43 -16.37
N SER A 70 2.55 0.61 -15.37
CA SER A 70 3.56 -0.42 -15.49
C SER A 70 3.37 -1.50 -14.43
N VAL A 71 3.88 -2.69 -14.76
CA VAL A 71 4.01 -3.85 -13.88
C VAL A 71 5.41 -4.39 -14.13
N GLY A 72 6.15 -4.72 -13.08
CA GLY A 72 7.52 -5.20 -13.25
C GLY A 72 8.17 -5.63 -11.94
N TYR A 73 9.49 -5.72 -11.97
CA TYR A 73 10.32 -6.09 -10.83
C TYR A 73 11.54 -5.17 -10.73
N THR A 74 11.95 -4.81 -9.51
CA THR A 74 13.27 -4.22 -9.23
C THR A 74 13.90 -4.90 -8.01
N ASP A 75 15.22 -4.83 -7.89
CA ASP A 75 15.92 -5.46 -6.75
C ASP A 75 15.52 -4.85 -5.40
N ILE A 76 15.25 -3.55 -5.37
CA ILE A 76 14.82 -2.85 -4.16
C ILE A 76 13.31 -3.05 -3.94
N GLY A 77 12.49 -2.66 -4.92
CA GLY A 77 11.03 -2.61 -4.77
C GLY A 77 10.31 -3.93 -5.01
N GLY A 78 11.01 -5.00 -5.38
CA GLY A 78 10.40 -6.29 -5.67
C GLY A 78 9.44 -6.22 -6.85
N ASN A 79 8.44 -7.12 -6.86
CA ASN A 79 7.35 -7.02 -7.84
C ASN A 79 6.50 -5.79 -7.52
N TYR A 80 6.12 -5.06 -8.55
CA TYR A 80 5.36 -3.83 -8.40
C TYR A 80 4.26 -3.64 -9.42
N VAL A 81 3.33 -2.76 -9.05
CA VAL A 81 2.33 -2.17 -9.94
C VAL A 81 2.37 -0.66 -9.79
N HIS A 82 2.38 0.07 -10.90
CA HIS A 82 2.11 1.51 -10.94
C HIS A 82 0.70 1.74 -11.51
N VAL A 83 -0.11 2.54 -10.83
CA VAL A 83 -1.45 2.97 -11.29
C VAL A 83 -1.43 4.48 -11.48
N ARG A 84 -1.62 4.94 -12.71
CA ARG A 84 -1.75 6.36 -13.05
C ARG A 84 -3.12 6.86 -12.61
N MET A 85 -3.14 7.72 -11.61
CA MET A 85 -4.36 8.29 -11.00
C MET A 85 -4.82 9.53 -11.78
N SER A 86 -3.87 10.33 -12.24
CA SER A 86 -4.07 11.56 -13.03
C SER A 86 -2.84 11.81 -13.92
N ILE A 87 -2.84 12.93 -14.66
CA ILE A 87 -1.73 13.29 -15.55
C ILE A 87 -0.38 13.38 -14.82
N ASP A 88 -0.42 13.82 -13.56
CA ASP A 88 0.72 14.16 -12.72
C ASP A 88 0.92 13.19 -11.55
N LYS A 89 0.02 12.22 -11.31
CA LYS A 89 0.07 11.34 -10.14
C LYS A 89 0.05 9.88 -10.51
N VAL A 90 1.02 9.13 -9.99
CA VAL A 90 1.11 7.68 -10.14
C VAL A 90 1.25 7.05 -8.75
N ALA A 91 0.33 6.16 -8.39
CA ALA A 91 0.42 5.34 -7.20
C ALA A 91 1.30 4.11 -7.48
N TYR A 92 2.27 3.86 -6.61
CA TYR A 92 3.15 2.70 -6.66
C TYR A 92 2.81 1.73 -5.53
N TYR A 93 2.78 0.45 -5.86
CA TYR A 93 2.57 -0.65 -4.92
C TYR A 93 3.73 -1.63 -5.10
N GLY A 94 4.67 -1.63 -4.14
CA GLY A 94 5.88 -2.45 -4.15
C GLY A 94 5.80 -3.67 -3.22
N HIS A 95 6.85 -4.48 -3.27
CA HIS A 95 7.07 -5.71 -2.50
C HIS A 95 6.02 -6.81 -2.71
N LEU A 96 5.28 -6.76 -3.81
CA LEU A 96 4.19 -7.70 -4.08
C LEU A 96 4.72 -9.14 -4.30
N LYS A 97 3.90 -10.14 -4.02
CA LYS A 97 4.19 -11.54 -4.38
C LYS A 97 4.05 -11.73 -5.89
N ASN A 98 3.00 -11.15 -6.47
CA ASN A 98 2.74 -11.09 -7.90
C ASN A 98 1.72 -9.98 -8.20
N ALA A 99 1.62 -9.60 -9.47
CA ALA A 99 0.54 -8.76 -9.98
C ALA A 99 -0.53 -9.63 -10.67
N THR A 100 -1.79 -9.23 -10.55
CA THR A 100 -2.95 -9.85 -11.22
C THR A 100 -3.47 -9.00 -12.37
N VAL A 101 -2.79 -7.89 -12.66
CA VAL A 101 -3.17 -6.89 -13.66
C VAL A 101 -2.06 -6.70 -14.69
N THR A 102 -2.39 -6.08 -15.82
CA THR A 102 -1.43 -5.82 -16.91
C THR A 102 -1.39 -4.35 -17.30
N LYS A 103 -0.26 -3.89 -17.86
CA LYS A 103 -0.12 -2.52 -18.37
C LYS A 103 -1.25 -2.15 -19.34
N GLY A 104 -1.82 -0.97 -19.16
CA GLY A 104 -2.93 -0.43 -19.95
C GLY A 104 -4.32 -0.83 -19.45
N GLN A 105 -4.42 -1.70 -18.44
CA GLN A 105 -5.70 -2.06 -17.83
C GLN A 105 -6.31 -0.86 -17.08
N GLU A 106 -7.59 -0.59 -17.30
CA GLU A 106 -8.36 0.33 -16.45
C GLU A 106 -8.64 -0.32 -15.10
N ILE A 107 -8.44 0.43 -14.03
CA ILE A 107 -8.59 -0.01 -12.65
C ILE A 107 -9.60 0.88 -11.96
N LYS A 108 -10.51 0.28 -11.21
CA LYS A 108 -11.36 1.00 -10.26
C LYS A 108 -10.77 1.01 -8.87
N LYS A 109 -11.07 2.05 -8.10
CA LYS A 109 -10.80 2.08 -6.67
C LYS A 109 -11.35 0.80 -6.06
N GLY A 110 -10.49 0.07 -5.37
CA GLY A 110 -10.84 -1.20 -4.76
C GLY A 110 -10.82 -2.42 -5.68
N GLU A 111 -10.23 -2.31 -6.86
CA GLU A 111 -9.93 -3.47 -7.70
C GLU A 111 -8.59 -4.09 -7.31
N LYS A 112 -8.49 -5.43 -7.41
CA LYS A 112 -7.28 -6.18 -7.02
C LYS A 112 -6.16 -5.96 -8.03
N LEU A 113 -5.01 -5.54 -7.54
CA LEU A 113 -3.78 -5.33 -8.30
C LEU A 113 -2.84 -6.53 -8.23
N GLY A 114 -2.87 -7.28 -7.12
CA GLY A 114 -1.93 -8.36 -6.89
C GLY A 114 -2.11 -9.01 -5.53
N HIS A 115 -1.03 -9.58 -5.02
CA HIS A 115 -0.98 -10.21 -3.71
C HIS A 115 0.16 -9.65 -2.87
N LEU A 116 -0.08 -9.55 -1.56
CA LEU A 116 0.90 -9.18 -0.55
C LEU A 116 2.11 -10.09 -0.68
N GLY A 117 3.29 -9.51 -0.55
CA GLY A 117 4.52 -10.25 -0.67
C GLY A 117 5.60 -9.75 0.25
N ASN A 118 6.77 -10.35 0.05
CA ASN A 118 8.02 -10.03 0.70
C ASN A 118 9.13 -10.15 -0.36
N SER A 119 8.90 -9.56 -1.54
CA SER A 119 9.84 -9.59 -2.67
C SER A 119 10.71 -8.33 -2.72
N GLY A 120 11.90 -8.41 -3.31
CA GLY A 120 12.86 -7.30 -3.32
C GLY A 120 13.58 -7.15 -1.98
N ALA A 121 13.98 -5.93 -1.63
CA ALA A 121 14.79 -5.63 -0.45
C ALA A 121 13.95 -5.47 0.82
N THR A 122 13.30 -6.55 1.26
CA THR A 122 12.48 -6.59 2.48
C THR A 122 12.68 -7.88 3.28
N ASN A 123 12.47 -7.80 4.60
CA ASN A 123 12.54 -8.92 5.52
C ASN A 123 11.16 -9.34 6.08
N VAL A 124 10.13 -8.53 5.86
CA VAL A 124 8.77 -8.75 6.39
C VAL A 124 7.72 -8.52 5.31
N TYR A 125 6.61 -9.24 5.37
CA TYR A 125 5.54 -9.08 4.40
C TYR A 125 4.81 -7.75 4.59
N HIS A 126 4.83 -6.90 3.57
CA HIS A 126 4.17 -5.60 3.57
C HIS A 126 3.97 -5.09 2.13
N VAL A 127 3.20 -4.03 1.98
CA VAL A 127 3.16 -3.25 0.75
C VAL A 127 3.87 -1.94 1.01
N HIS A 128 4.84 -1.61 0.16
CA HIS A 128 5.36 -0.26 0.08
C HIS A 128 4.43 0.55 -0.82
N PHE A 129 3.80 1.59 -0.27
CA PHE A 129 2.88 2.46 -0.98
C PHE A 129 3.41 3.89 -1.06
N GLU A 130 3.49 4.44 -2.27
CA GLU A 130 3.81 5.85 -2.48
C GLU A 130 3.00 6.44 -3.65
N VAL A 131 2.83 7.76 -3.65
CA VAL A 131 2.28 8.51 -4.76
C VAL A 131 3.34 9.46 -5.30
N GLN A 132 3.75 9.21 -6.55
CA GLN A 132 4.74 9.97 -7.27
C GLN A 132 4.06 11.11 -8.04
N THR A 133 4.44 12.36 -7.76
CA THR A 133 3.92 13.56 -8.43
C THR A 133 4.76 14.02 -9.64
N ASN A 134 5.91 13.36 -9.85
CA ASN A 134 6.82 13.63 -10.97
C ASN A 134 7.37 12.31 -11.54
N TYR A 135 6.45 11.39 -11.87
CA TYR A 135 6.78 10.09 -12.47
C TYR A 135 7.72 10.24 -13.68
N PRO A 136 8.79 9.43 -13.81
CA PRO A 136 9.08 8.19 -13.07
C PRO A 136 10.00 8.38 -11.84
N ASN A 137 10.09 9.57 -11.27
CA ASN A 137 10.89 9.80 -10.07
C ASN A 137 10.17 9.29 -8.81
N LEU A 138 10.96 8.84 -7.82
CA LEU A 138 10.46 8.46 -6.50
C LEU A 138 9.66 9.59 -5.85
N ALA A 139 8.74 9.22 -4.97
CA ALA A 139 7.97 10.19 -4.23
C ALA A 139 8.86 11.02 -3.28
N THR A 140 8.66 12.34 -3.31
CA THR A 140 9.33 13.30 -2.43
C THR A 140 8.40 13.88 -1.37
N GLU A 141 7.15 13.43 -1.34
CA GLU A 141 6.09 13.92 -0.45
C GLU A 141 5.35 12.76 0.24
N ASP A 142 4.83 13.05 1.42
CA ASP A 142 4.12 12.08 2.26
C ASP A 142 2.81 11.63 1.60
N SER A 143 2.68 10.31 1.40
CA SER A 143 1.51 9.70 0.75
C SER A 143 0.34 9.42 1.70
N SER A 144 0.44 9.81 2.98
CA SER A 144 -0.56 9.55 4.02
C SER A 144 -1.97 10.02 3.63
N ILE A 145 -2.05 11.13 2.89
CA ILE A 145 -3.33 11.74 2.48
C ILE A 145 -4.16 10.80 1.61
N TYR A 146 -3.51 9.95 0.81
CA TYR A 146 -4.18 8.98 -0.06
C TYR A 146 -4.68 7.76 0.72
N LEU A 147 -4.26 7.64 1.98
CA LEU A 147 -4.72 6.67 2.97
C LEU A 147 -5.68 7.31 4.00
N GLY A 148 -6.13 8.54 3.76
CA GLY A 148 -7.16 9.19 4.58
C GLY A 148 -6.64 9.91 5.84
N SER A 149 -5.33 10.12 5.99
CA SER A 149 -4.76 10.90 7.10
C SER A 149 -3.79 11.97 6.60
N LEU A 150 -3.72 13.12 7.29
CA LEU A 150 -2.69 14.13 6.97
C LEU A 150 -1.27 13.64 7.25
N LYS A 151 -1.13 12.70 8.18
CA LYS A 151 0.16 12.11 8.56
C LYS A 151 -0.05 10.78 9.26
N LEU A 152 0.75 9.79 8.89
CA LEU A 152 0.80 8.48 9.53
C LEU A 152 2.15 8.27 10.22
N ARG A 153 2.14 7.47 11.28
CA ARG A 153 3.31 7.06 12.07
C ARG A 153 3.35 5.54 12.15
N SER A 154 4.54 4.96 12.29
CA SER A 154 4.68 3.56 12.69
C SER A 154 3.81 3.25 13.92
N GLY A 155 3.04 2.17 13.83
CA GLY A 155 2.08 1.74 14.85
C GLY A 155 0.66 2.30 14.67
N ASP A 156 0.45 3.33 13.84
CA ASP A 156 -0.91 3.77 13.52
C ASP A 156 -1.67 2.65 12.81
N VAL A 157 -2.98 2.58 13.09
CA VAL A 157 -3.89 1.68 12.37
C VAL A 157 -4.81 2.52 11.53
N VAL A 158 -4.74 2.34 10.22
CA VAL A 158 -5.71 2.94 9.32
C VAL A 158 -6.88 1.99 9.18
N ARG A 159 -8.06 2.49 9.53
CA ARG A 159 -9.31 1.77 9.41
C ARG A 159 -9.96 2.15 8.10
N ILE A 160 -10.24 1.16 7.26
CA ILE A 160 -10.95 1.41 6.02
C ILE A 160 -12.43 1.60 6.34
N GLY A 161 -12.91 2.83 6.15
CA GLY A 161 -14.28 3.25 6.44
C GLY A 161 -15.36 2.60 5.57
N ASP A 162 -14.97 1.99 4.44
CA ASP A 162 -15.86 1.27 3.51
C ASP A 162 -15.85 -0.25 3.74
N LYS A 163 -15.72 -0.71 5.00
CA LYS A 163 -16.42 -1.93 5.39
C LYS A 163 -17.89 -1.61 5.18
N THR A 164 -18.52 -2.08 4.10
CA THR A 164 -19.90 -1.70 3.75
C THR A 164 -20.74 -1.53 5.01
N GLN A 165 -21.30 -0.34 5.24
CA GLN A 165 -22.44 -0.22 6.15
C GLN A 165 -23.56 -1.09 5.57
N SER A 166 -23.55 -2.36 5.97
CA SER A 166 -24.64 -3.30 5.83
C SER A 166 -24.61 -4.18 7.07
N ASN A 167 -24.78 -3.52 8.21
CA ASN A 167 -25.79 -3.87 9.22
C ASN A 167 -25.65 -2.89 10.38
N ILE A 168 -26.62 -1.97 10.45
CA ILE A 168 -26.99 -1.32 11.69
C ILE A 168 -27.22 -2.42 12.73
N ASP A 169 -26.51 -2.36 13.84
CA ASP A 169 -27.15 -2.56 15.15
C ASP A 169 -26.57 -1.53 16.11
N ILE A 170 -27.16 -0.33 16.04
CA ILE A 170 -27.23 0.55 17.20
C ILE A 170 -28.05 -0.20 18.23
N LYS A 171 -27.39 -0.83 19.20
CA LYS A 171 -27.97 -0.96 20.54
C LYS A 171 -27.39 0.14 21.42
N SER A 172 -28.07 1.28 21.34
CA SER A 172 -28.27 2.12 22.51
C SER A 172 -28.83 1.24 23.63
N GLY A 173 -28.13 1.20 24.75
CA GLY A 173 -28.57 0.50 25.95
C GLY A 173 -28.08 1.27 27.16
N LYS A 174 -28.77 2.38 27.46
CA LYS A 174 -28.83 2.88 28.83
C LYS A 174 -29.38 1.76 29.71
N GLY A 175 -28.71 1.49 30.81
CA GLY A 175 -29.13 0.66 31.93
C GLY A 175 -28.17 0.90 33.08
#